data_AF-A0A1S7PEA1-F1
#
_entry.id   AF-A0A1S7PEA1-F1
#
_cell.length_a   1.000
_cell.length_b   1.000
_cell.length_c   1.000
_cell.angle_alpha   90.00
_cell.angle_beta   90.00
_cell.angle_gamma   90.00
#
_symmetry.space_group_name_H-M   'P 1'
#
loop_
_entity.id
_entity.type
_entity.pdbx_description
1 polymer ?
#
loop_
_entity_poly.entity_id
_entity_poly.type
_entity_poly.pdbx_seq_one_letter_code
_entity_poly.pdbx_strand_id
1 'polypeptide(L)'
;MKSIWLPAALIVVLIVGLFVVGGVRIVVTAPNYSAQLAPATLIVANAANLNLIDSPQAFCARTGKPGNDFCAAGALAGIMQNGKMLVRLPYSEALYKMAGGPSL
;
A
#
# COMPACT_ATOMS: atom_id res chain seq x y z
N MET A 1 -26.18 -30.64 -3.16
CA MET A 1 -24.96 -29.81 -3.30
C MET A 1 -25.17 -28.55 -2.48
N LYS A 2 -24.64 -28.49 -1.25
CA LYS A 2 -24.79 -27.31 -0.37
C LYS A 2 -24.17 -26.11 -1.07
N SER A 3 -24.92 -25.03 -1.20
CA SER A 3 -24.56 -23.81 -1.94
C SER A 3 -23.25 -23.22 -1.40
N ILE A 4 -22.13 -23.57 -2.03
CA ILE A 4 -20.79 -23.03 -1.76
C ILE A 4 -20.70 -21.53 -2.14
N TRP A 5 -21.64 -21.05 -2.95
CA TRP A 5 -21.71 -19.67 -3.40
C TRP A 5 -22.06 -18.68 -2.28
N LEU A 6 -22.88 -19.09 -1.31
CA LEU A 6 -23.28 -18.26 -0.17
C LEU A 6 -22.09 -17.91 0.77
N PRO A 7 -21.29 -18.89 1.26
CA PRO A 7 -20.13 -18.57 2.08
C PRO A 7 -19.04 -17.83 1.28
N ALA A 8 -18.86 -18.15 0.00
CA ALA A 8 -17.90 -17.44 -0.85
C ALA A 8 -18.25 -15.95 -1.00
N ALA A 9 -19.53 -15.64 -1.26
CA ALA A 9 -19.99 -14.25 -1.36
C ALA A 9 -19.80 -13.48 -0.04
N LEU A 10 -20.09 -14.11 1.09
CA LEU A 10 -19.89 -13.49 2.41
C LEU A 10 -18.42 -13.14 2.68
N ILE A 11 -17.50 -14.04 2.32
CA ILE A 11 -16.05 -13.82 2.46
C ILE A 11 -15.61 -12.62 1.61
N VAL A 12 -16.06 -12.54 0.36
CA VAL A 12 -15.72 -11.41 -0.53
C VAL A 12 -16.22 -10.09 0.05
N VAL A 13 -17.46 -10.05 0.54
CA VAL A 13 -18.03 -8.84 1.17
C VAL A 13 -17.22 -8.42 2.40
N LEU A 14 -16.82 -9.38 3.25
CA LEU A 14 -15.98 -9.10 4.41
C LEU A 14 -14.62 -8.54 4.02
N ILE A 15 -13.96 -9.13 3.03
CA ILE A 15 -12.66 -8.65 2.52
C ILE A 15 -12.81 -7.23 1.98
N VAL A 16 -13.79 -6.98 1.12
CA VAL A 16 -14.05 -5.65 0.56
C VAL A 16 -14.36 -4.66 1.67
N GLY A 17 -15.17 -5.02 2.66
CA GLY A 17 -15.45 -4.17 3.83
C GLY A 17 -14.19 -3.80 4.60
N LEU A 18 -13.25 -4.74 4.77
CA LEU A 18 -11.98 -4.52 5.46
C LEU A 18 -11.08 -3.51 4.74
N PHE A 19 -11.05 -3.57 3.41
CA PHE A 19 -10.29 -2.65 2.58
C PHE A 19 -10.99 -1.29 2.40
N VAL A 20 -12.29 -1.26 2.15
CA VAL A 20 -13.04 -0.02 1.87
C VAL A 20 -13.33 0.76 3.16
N VAL A 21 -13.86 0.09 4.18
CA VAL A 21 -14.30 0.71 5.44
C VAL A 21 -13.20 0.63 6.51
N GLY A 22 -12.51 -0.50 6.60
CA GLY A 22 -11.44 -0.72 7.60
C GLY A 22 -10.14 0.04 7.34
N GLY A 23 -10.05 0.79 6.23
CA GLY A 23 -8.89 1.64 5.93
C GLY A 23 -7.60 0.85 5.71
N VAL A 24 -7.69 -0.44 5.35
CA VAL A 24 -6.52 -1.27 5.04
C VAL A 24 -6.02 -0.94 3.64
N ARG A 25 -4.70 -0.77 3.52
CA ARG A 25 -4.00 -0.34 2.30
C ARG A 25 -2.76 -1.21 2.10
N ILE A 26 -2.45 -1.49 0.83
CA ILE A 26 -1.23 -2.18 0.42
C ILE A 26 -0.25 -1.11 -0.05
N VAL A 27 0.87 -0.98 0.65
CA VAL A 27 1.92 0.00 0.36
C VAL A 27 3.17 -0.73 -0.10
N VAL A 28 3.59 -0.47 -1.32
CA VAL A 28 4.80 -1.08 -1.88
C VAL A 28 5.93 -0.07 -1.82
N THR A 29 6.99 -0.41 -1.09
CA THR A 29 8.18 0.43 -0.96
C THR A 29 9.26 -0.10 -1.89
N ALA A 30 9.69 0.70 -2.86
CA ALA A 30 10.88 0.43 -3.66
C ALA A 30 12.14 0.92 -2.93
N PRO A 31 13.34 0.50 -3.37
CA PRO A 31 14.59 1.00 -2.81
C PRO A 31 14.60 2.52 -2.85
N ASN A 32 14.82 3.15 -1.69
CA ASN A 32 15.00 4.58 -1.58
C ASN A 32 16.36 4.83 -0.93
N TYR A 33 17.26 5.49 -1.66
CA TYR A 33 18.63 5.72 -1.23
C TYR A 33 18.71 6.72 -0.06
N SER A 34 17.85 7.74 -0.04
CA SER A 34 17.84 8.78 1.00
C SER A 34 17.35 8.27 2.36
N ALA A 35 16.47 7.27 2.37
CA ALA A 35 15.85 6.76 3.58
C ALA A 35 16.32 5.34 3.97
N GLN A 36 17.29 4.78 3.22
CA GLN A 36 17.88 3.45 3.46
C GLN A 36 16.83 2.36 3.70
N LEU A 37 15.75 2.44 2.93
CA LEU A 37 14.62 1.56 3.12
C LEU A 37 14.74 0.30 2.26
N ALA A 38 14.74 -0.84 2.95
CA ALA A 38 14.68 -2.12 2.29
C ALA A 38 13.34 -2.28 1.55
N PRO A 39 13.36 -2.72 0.28
CA PRO A 39 12.15 -2.87 -0.51
C PRO A 39 11.22 -3.91 0.13
N ALA A 40 9.93 -3.61 0.20
CA ALA A 40 8.94 -4.43 0.88
C ALA A 40 7.53 -4.14 0.39
N THR A 41 6.61 -5.05 0.67
CA THR A 41 5.16 -4.81 0.56
C THR A 41 4.59 -4.76 1.97
N LEU A 42 3.94 -3.66 2.32
CA LEU A 42 3.39 -3.41 3.65
C LEU A 42 1.87 -3.45 3.57
N ILE A 43 1.23 -4.17 4.48
CA ILE A 43 -0.20 -4.05 4.71
C ILE A 43 -0.37 -3.17 5.94
N VAL A 44 -0.98 -2.00 5.73
CA VAL A 44 -1.17 -0.98 6.77
C VAL A 44 -2.65 -0.69 6.95
N ALA A 45 -3.09 -0.53 8.19
CA ALA A 45 -4.42 -0.02 8.52
C ALA A 45 -4.34 1.47 8.89
N ASN A 46 -5.43 2.21 8.72
CA ASN A 46 -5.56 3.63 9.07
C ASN A 46 -4.56 4.55 8.37
N ALA A 47 -4.05 4.16 7.19
CA ALA A 47 -3.22 5.03 6.38
C ALA A 47 -4.12 5.88 5.45
N ALA A 48 -4.48 7.08 5.91
CA ALA A 48 -5.29 8.02 5.15
C ALA A 48 -4.55 8.56 3.91
N ASN A 49 -5.31 9.03 2.91
CA ASN A 49 -4.80 9.64 1.67
C ASN A 49 -3.98 8.70 0.74
N LEU A 50 -4.04 7.40 0.99
CA LEU A 50 -3.49 6.38 0.10
C LEU A 50 -4.58 5.69 -0.73
N ASN A 51 -4.22 5.37 -1.96
CA ASN A 51 -4.97 4.43 -2.79
C ASN A 51 -4.90 3.01 -2.20
N LEU A 52 -5.84 2.14 -2.58
CA LEU A 52 -5.90 0.76 -2.09
C LEU A 52 -4.57 0.02 -2.23
N ILE A 53 -3.93 0.17 -3.38
CA ILE A 53 -2.57 -0.25 -3.68
C ILE A 53 -1.82 1.02 -4.04
N ASP A 54 -0.75 1.33 -3.31
CA ASP A 54 -0.02 2.58 -3.44
C ASP A 54 1.47 2.42 -3.15
N SER A 55 2.24 3.44 -3.49
CA SER A 55 3.67 3.53 -3.15
C SER A 55 4.00 4.95 -2.71
N PRO A 56 5.02 5.16 -1.87
CA PRO A 56 5.46 6.50 -1.51
C PRO A 56 5.83 7.35 -2.73
N GLN A 57 6.43 6.74 -3.76
CA GLN A 57 6.78 7.39 -5.02
C GLN A 57 5.52 7.84 -5.79
N ALA A 58 4.51 6.98 -5.90
CA ALA A 58 3.27 7.30 -6.59
C ALA A 58 2.46 8.36 -5.84
N PHE A 59 2.40 8.29 -4.51
CA PHE A 59 1.82 9.34 -3.68
C PHE A 59 2.50 10.69 -3.93
N CYS A 60 3.83 10.71 -3.99
CA CYS A 60 4.59 11.93 -4.29
C CYS A 60 4.37 12.44 -5.71
N ALA A 61 4.23 11.56 -6.70
CA ALA A 61 3.84 11.96 -8.04
C ALA A 61 2.47 12.66 -8.06
N ARG A 62 1.47 12.12 -7.33
CA ARG A 62 0.12 12.73 -7.23
C ARG A 62 0.10 14.06 -6.48
N THR A 63 1.07 14.31 -5.61
CA THR A 63 1.21 15.57 -4.88
C THR A 63 2.12 16.58 -5.59
N GLY A 64 2.49 16.33 -6.85
CA GLY A 64 3.29 17.26 -7.67
C GLY A 64 4.79 17.20 -7.40
N LYS A 65 5.28 16.16 -6.72
CA LYS A 65 6.71 15.92 -6.40
C LYS A 65 7.21 14.58 -6.97
N PRO A 66 7.07 14.33 -8.28
CA PRO A 66 7.53 13.07 -8.88
C PRO A 66 9.05 12.91 -8.73
N GLY A 67 9.51 11.70 -8.44
CA GLY A 67 10.94 11.39 -8.30
C GLY A 67 11.66 12.02 -7.10
N ASN A 68 10.93 12.68 -6.18
CA ASN A 68 11.52 13.29 -5.00
C ASN A 68 11.67 12.26 -3.86
N ASP A 69 12.91 11.80 -3.63
CA ASP A 69 13.20 10.82 -2.60
C ASP A 69 12.90 11.29 -1.17
N PHE A 70 13.03 12.59 -0.88
CA PHE A 70 12.65 13.15 0.42
C PHE A 70 11.14 13.15 0.62
N CYS A 71 10.37 13.42 -0.44
CA CYS A 71 8.93 13.27 -0.39
C CYS A 71 8.55 11.81 -0.11
N ALA A 72 9.16 10.85 -0.81
CA ALA A 72 8.88 9.44 -0.62
C ALA A 72 9.25 8.98 0.81
N ALA A 73 10.39 9.43 1.32
CA ALA A 73 10.81 9.19 2.71
C ALA A 73 9.79 9.76 3.71
N GLY A 74 9.36 11.00 3.52
CA GLY A 74 8.39 11.67 4.38
C GLY A 74 7.00 11.04 4.32
N ALA A 75 6.53 10.66 3.11
CA ALA A 75 5.28 9.94 2.93
C ALA A 75 5.31 8.62 3.68
N LEU A 76 6.40 7.86 3.56
CA LEU A 76 6.53 6.60 4.29
C LEU A 76 6.61 6.79 5.81
N ALA A 77 7.35 7.79 6.28
CA ALA A 77 7.37 8.13 7.71
C ALA A 77 5.96 8.46 8.21
N GLY A 78 5.19 9.24 7.44
CA GLY A 78 3.78 9.53 7.75
C GLY A 78 2.90 8.28 7.79
N ILE A 79 3.09 7.33 6.87
CA ILE A 79 2.37 6.05 6.85
C ILE A 79 2.71 5.22 8.10
N MET A 80 3.97 5.20 8.52
CA MET A 80 4.42 4.46 9.71
C MET A 80 4.02 5.12 11.03
N GLN A 81 3.90 6.44 11.07
CA GLN A 81 3.49 7.19 12.26
C GLN A 81 1.97 7.18 12.46
N ASN A 82 1.20 7.36 11.38
CA ASN A 82 -0.26 7.50 11.45
C ASN A 82 -0.99 6.17 11.19
N GLY A 83 -0.36 5.25 10.46
CA GLY A 83 -0.90 3.93 10.17
C GLY A 83 -0.41 2.87 11.15
N LYS A 84 -1.14 1.76 11.21
CA LYS A 84 -0.73 0.55 11.93
C LYS A 84 -0.23 -0.47 10.93
N MET A 85 1.05 -0.82 10.96
CA MET A 85 1.57 -1.93 10.17
C MET A 85 0.98 -3.24 10.69
N LEU A 86 0.25 -3.94 9.81
CA LEU A 86 -0.33 -5.25 10.11
C LEU A 86 0.63 -6.36 9.70
N VAL A 87 1.18 -6.26 8.48
CA VAL A 87 2.04 -7.29 7.90
C VAL A 87 3.12 -6.64 7.03
N ARG A 88 4.33 -7.22 7.08
CA ARG A 88 5.42 -6.95 6.15
C ARG A 88 5.68 -8.19 5.30
N LEU A 89 5.56 -8.03 4.00
CA LEU A 89 5.79 -9.05 2.99
C LEU A 89 7.00 -8.68 2.13
N PRO A 90 7.62 -9.64 1.43
CA PRO A 90 8.63 -9.36 0.44
C PRO A 90 8.14 -8.36 -0.62
N TYR A 91 9.09 -7.65 -1.22
CA TYR A 91 8.81 -6.78 -2.35
C TYR A 91 8.14 -7.53 -3.50
N SER A 92 7.18 -6.89 -4.16
CA SER A 92 6.54 -7.40 -5.37
C SER A 92 6.55 -6.34 -6.46
N GLU A 93 7.32 -6.62 -7.53
CA GLU A 93 7.40 -5.76 -8.71
C GLU A 93 6.03 -5.53 -9.36
N ALA A 94 5.19 -6.57 -9.38
CA ALA A 94 3.84 -6.49 -9.93
C ALA A 94 2.96 -5.52 -9.11
N LEU A 95 3.00 -5.61 -7.78
CA LEU A 95 2.27 -4.68 -6.92
C LEU A 95 2.83 -3.25 -7.04
N TYR A 96 4.15 -3.09 -7.19
CA TYR A 96 4.79 -1.78 -7.33
C TYR A 96 4.35 -1.06 -8.62
N LYS A 97 4.25 -1.79 -9.73
CA LYS A 97 3.71 -1.26 -10.99
C LYS A 97 2.23 -0.90 -10.87
N MET A 98 1.43 -1.74 -10.21
CA MET A 98 0.01 -1.43 -9.96
C MET A 98 -0.18 -0.22 -9.05
N ALA A 99 0.74 0.01 -8.11
CA ALA A 99 0.77 1.20 -7.27
C ALA A 99 1.08 2.49 -8.06
N GLY A 100 1.48 2.41 -9.33
CA GLY A 100 1.93 3.56 -10.11
C GLY A 100 3.36 3.98 -9.80
N GLY A 101 4.18 3.07 -9.23
CA GLY A 101 5.61 3.30 -9.06
C GLY A 101 6.31 3.42 -10.43
N PRO A 102 7.32 4.29 -10.57
CA PRO A 102 8.14 4.33 -11.78
C PRO A 102 8.84 2.98 -11.98
N SER A 103 8.91 2.50 -13.22
CA SER A 103 9.73 1.32 -13.54
C SER A 103 11.17 1.56 -13.11
N LEU A 104 11.70 0.65 -12.27
CA LEU A 104 13.10 0.64 -11.83
C LEU A 104 14.04 0.46 -13.02
#